data_AF-A0AAJ0F928-F1
#
_entry.id   AF-A0AAJ0F928-F1
#
_cell.length_a   1.000
_cell.length_b   1.000
_cell.length_c   1.000
_cell.angle_alpha   90.00
_cell.angle_beta   90.00
_cell.angle_gamma   90.00
#
_symmetry.space_group_name_H-M   'P 1'
#
loop_
_entity.id
_entity.type
_entity.pdbx_description
1 polymer ?
#
loop_
_entity_poly.entity_id
_entity_poly.type
_entity_poly.pdbx_seq_one_letter_code
_entity_poly.pdbx_strand_id
1 'polypeptide(L)'
;MTFPLSLRGLASRLFHPRNISTPTTATTTTTTTMTIPQLRPLSTTNPLHRTLSSPPSNKSKQTKNKRKKGLPERDPKVVNMLQYLSSLSPKRIPPPLRMARNRHLRHWTIHRAWLTFRRREREAREANLMRQHQSISAACEALRLTTGPGSRDEGYLYRVAMEKKGVYGLGGIPIEYARAQTDTPAREPWNHEWKR
;
A
#
# COMPACT_ATOMS: atom_id res chain seq x y z
N MET A 1 35.53 -41.39 -39.54
CA MET A 1 35.81 -40.44 -40.64
C MET A 1 34.80 -39.30 -40.55
N THR A 2 35.27 -38.17 -40.05
CA THR A 2 34.59 -36.88 -39.99
C THR A 2 34.61 -36.23 -41.36
N PHE A 3 33.47 -35.76 -41.88
CA PHE A 3 33.38 -34.50 -42.63
C PHE A 3 31.96 -33.92 -42.54
N PRO A 4 31.81 -32.60 -42.30
CA PRO A 4 30.55 -31.89 -42.20
C PRO A 4 30.20 -31.17 -43.51
N LEU A 5 28.93 -30.79 -43.71
CA LEU A 5 28.59 -29.63 -44.53
C LEU A 5 27.20 -29.08 -44.16
N SER A 6 27.24 -27.84 -43.68
CA SER A 6 26.14 -26.92 -43.47
C SER A 6 25.55 -26.48 -44.81
N LEU A 7 24.23 -26.25 -44.87
CA LEU A 7 23.69 -25.09 -45.58
C LEU A 7 22.27 -24.75 -45.10
N ARG A 8 22.15 -23.50 -44.68
CA ARG A 8 20.91 -22.78 -44.42
C ARG A 8 20.05 -22.71 -45.68
N GLY A 9 18.74 -22.71 -45.49
CA GLY A 9 17.80 -22.00 -46.35
C GLY A 9 16.64 -22.85 -46.81
N LEU A 10 15.43 -22.50 -46.36
CA LEU A 10 14.43 -21.90 -47.24
C LEU A 10 13.16 -21.58 -46.46
N ALA A 11 12.79 -20.32 -46.57
CA ALA A 11 11.54 -19.82 -46.08
C ALA A 11 10.38 -20.33 -46.93
N SER A 12 9.22 -20.37 -46.27
CA SER A 12 7.92 -19.93 -46.77
C SER A 12 6.97 -20.94 -47.42
N ARG A 13 5.72 -20.76 -46.97
CA ARG A 13 4.42 -21.11 -47.55
C ARG A 13 3.92 -22.52 -47.23
N LEU A 14 2.83 -22.56 -46.46
CA LEU A 14 1.54 -22.98 -47.00
C LEU A 14 0.40 -22.33 -46.22
N PHE A 15 -0.59 -21.90 -46.98
CA PHE A 15 -1.77 -21.12 -46.62
C PHE A 15 -2.89 -22.03 -46.05
N HIS A 16 -3.61 -21.51 -45.02
CA HIS A 16 -5.08 -21.42 -44.75
C HIS A 16 -6.06 -22.54 -45.24
N PRO A 17 -7.34 -22.64 -44.77
CA PRO A 17 -8.09 -21.85 -43.76
C PRO A 17 -8.93 -22.71 -42.77
N ARG A 18 -9.49 -22.09 -41.71
CA ARG A 18 -10.91 -22.35 -41.37
C ARG A 18 -11.56 -21.17 -40.67
N ASN A 19 -12.63 -20.73 -41.33
CA ASN A 19 -13.57 -19.67 -41.00
C ASN A 19 -14.45 -20.08 -39.80
N ILE A 20 -14.53 -19.25 -38.76
CA ILE A 20 -15.68 -19.24 -37.84
C ILE A 20 -16.04 -17.78 -37.54
N SER A 21 -17.30 -17.47 -37.80
CA SER A 21 -17.96 -16.17 -37.71
C SER A 21 -18.59 -15.92 -36.33
N THR A 22 -18.50 -14.64 -35.91
CA THR A 22 -19.39 -13.86 -34.99
C THR A 22 -19.48 -14.25 -33.50
N PRO A 23 -19.85 -13.34 -32.55
CA PRO A 23 -20.39 -11.99 -32.70
C PRO A 23 -19.66 -10.86 -31.94
N THR A 24 -19.91 -9.64 -32.44
CA THR A 24 -19.51 -8.33 -31.94
C THR A 24 -20.05 -8.03 -30.55
N THR A 25 -19.19 -7.65 -29.61
CA THR A 25 -19.58 -6.89 -28.41
C THR A 25 -18.74 -5.62 -28.38
N ALA A 26 -19.38 -4.49 -28.67
CA ALA A 26 -18.76 -3.18 -28.61
C ALA A 26 -18.33 -2.88 -27.17
N THR A 27 -17.03 -2.80 -26.94
CA THR A 27 -16.48 -2.29 -25.68
C THR A 27 -15.91 -0.91 -25.97
N THR A 28 -16.57 0.12 -25.47
CA THR A 28 -16.13 1.52 -25.48
C THR A 28 -14.82 1.62 -24.68
N THR A 29 -13.69 1.72 -25.38
CA THR A 29 -12.41 2.07 -24.77
C THR A 29 -12.37 3.56 -24.48
N THR A 30 -12.53 3.92 -23.21
CA THR A 30 -12.25 5.28 -22.73
C THR A 30 -10.72 5.44 -22.65
N THR A 31 -10.13 6.00 -23.70
CA THR A 31 -8.71 6.36 -23.75
C THR A 31 -8.44 7.47 -22.73
N THR A 32 -7.98 7.11 -21.53
CA THR A 32 -7.49 8.09 -20.55
C THR A 32 -6.04 8.41 -20.89
N THR A 33 -5.82 9.57 -21.51
CA THR A 33 -4.50 10.15 -21.72
C THR A 33 -3.89 10.48 -20.36
N MET A 34 -2.91 9.69 -19.92
CA MET A 34 -2.10 10.00 -18.75
C MET A 34 -1.11 11.11 -19.12
N THR A 35 -1.40 12.34 -18.70
CA THR A 35 -0.49 13.47 -18.80
C THR A 35 0.71 13.24 -17.88
N ILE A 36 1.88 12.99 -18.46
CA ILE A 36 3.15 12.86 -17.76
C ILE A 36 3.48 14.22 -17.11
N PRO A 37 3.70 14.32 -15.78
CA PRO A 37 4.15 15.56 -15.19
C PRO A 37 5.60 15.82 -15.62
N GLN A 38 5.83 16.88 -16.41
CA GLN A 38 7.16 17.39 -16.70
C GLN A 38 7.85 17.80 -15.40
N LEU A 39 8.93 17.10 -15.06
CA LEU A 39 9.84 17.51 -14.00
C LEU A 39 10.63 18.73 -14.48
N ARG A 40 10.45 19.87 -13.80
CA ARG A 40 11.28 21.07 -13.99
C ARG A 40 12.73 20.74 -13.60
N PRO A 41 13.73 21.00 -14.47
CA PRO A 41 15.12 20.95 -14.05
C PRO A 41 15.39 22.13 -13.09
N LEU A 42 15.90 21.82 -11.89
CA LEU A 42 16.44 22.82 -10.97
C LEU A 42 17.76 23.35 -11.56
N SER A 43 17.76 24.59 -12.02
CA SER A 43 18.96 25.32 -12.42
C SER A 43 19.94 25.42 -11.26
N THR A 44 21.16 24.91 -11.46
CA THR A 44 22.29 25.12 -10.57
C THR A 44 22.90 26.49 -10.90
N THR A 45 22.71 27.48 -10.03
CA THR A 45 23.49 28.71 -10.08
C THR A 45 24.59 28.61 -9.03
N ASN A 46 25.84 28.64 -9.48
CA ASN A 46 27.02 28.71 -8.61
C ASN A 46 27.10 30.11 -8.00
N PRO A 47 27.14 30.27 -6.65
CA PRO A 47 27.56 31.54 -6.08
C PRO A 47 29.09 31.64 -6.11
N LEU A 48 29.56 32.70 -6.75
CA LEU A 48 30.93 33.17 -6.82
C LEU A 48 31.51 33.41 -5.41
N HIS A 49 32.75 32.94 -5.21
CA HIS A 49 33.60 33.24 -4.07
C HIS A 49 33.83 34.76 -3.96
N ARG A 50 33.58 35.34 -2.78
CA ARG A 50 34.01 36.71 -2.42
C ARG A 50 35.16 36.63 -1.42
N THR A 51 36.23 37.34 -1.73
CA THR A 51 37.46 37.49 -0.96
C THR A 51 37.37 38.59 0.11
N LEU A 52 38.10 38.35 1.22
CA LEU A 52 38.84 39.27 2.10
C LEU A 52 38.07 40.33 2.94
N SER A 53 38.15 40.19 4.27
CA SER A 53 38.80 41.15 5.19
C SER A 53 38.49 40.86 6.67
N SER A 54 39.53 40.82 7.49
CA SER A 54 39.54 41.07 8.95
C SER A 54 40.14 42.48 9.16
N PRO A 55 39.92 43.25 10.26
CA PRO A 55 40.01 42.78 11.65
C PRO A 55 39.08 43.56 12.66
N PRO A 56 39.37 43.72 13.97
CA PRO A 56 38.49 43.30 15.07
C PRO A 56 37.83 44.47 15.82
N SER A 57 36.78 44.24 16.61
CA SER A 57 36.57 45.04 17.83
C SER A 57 35.61 44.39 18.82
N ASN A 58 36.18 44.07 19.99
CA ASN A 58 35.45 43.82 21.22
C ASN A 58 34.73 45.11 21.65
N LYS A 59 33.40 45.13 21.60
CA LYS A 59 32.59 46.08 22.37
C LYS A 59 31.46 45.33 23.06
N SER A 60 31.70 45.06 24.33
CA SER A 60 30.70 44.86 25.37
C SER A 60 29.51 45.79 25.18
N LYS A 61 28.32 45.21 24.94
CA LYS A 61 27.04 45.88 25.16
C LYS A 61 26.16 44.95 25.98
N GLN A 62 26.24 45.13 27.29
CA GLN A 62 25.09 44.96 28.16
C GLN A 62 23.98 45.89 27.63
N THR A 63 22.98 45.33 26.97
CA THR A 63 21.71 46.00 26.74
C THR A 63 20.62 45.26 27.48
N LYS A 64 20.35 45.79 28.66
CA LYS A 64 19.10 45.80 29.42
C LYS A 64 17.90 45.20 28.67
N ASN A 65 17.34 44.14 29.26
CA ASN A 65 15.99 43.64 29.01
C ASN A 65 14.95 44.78 29.13
N LYS A 66 14.68 45.49 28.03
CA LYS A 66 13.47 46.32 27.91
C LYS A 66 12.30 45.39 27.60
N ARG A 67 11.52 45.15 28.64
CA ARG A 67 10.21 44.49 28.68
C ARG A 67 9.37 44.87 27.45
N LYS A 68 9.04 43.87 26.61
CA LYS A 68 7.97 43.97 25.61
C LYS A 68 6.63 44.02 26.37
N LYS A 69 6.23 45.24 26.72
CA LYS A 69 4.96 45.58 27.37
C LYS A 69 3.88 45.56 26.27
N GLY A 70 3.07 44.50 26.19
CA GLY A 70 1.91 44.50 25.28
C GLY A 70 1.36 43.16 24.78
N LEU A 71 2.02 42.01 25.02
CA LEU A 71 1.39 40.72 24.76
C LEU A 71 0.89 40.11 26.08
N PRO A 72 -0.35 39.57 26.13
CA PRO A 72 -0.81 38.84 27.30
C PRO A 72 0.17 37.71 27.58
N GLU A 73 0.52 37.53 28.86
CA GLU A 73 1.34 36.42 29.32
C GLU A 73 0.64 35.13 28.90
N ARG A 74 1.17 34.49 27.87
CA ARG A 74 0.57 33.29 27.33
C ARG A 74 0.89 32.14 28.29
N ASP A 75 -0.13 31.37 28.63
CA ASP A 75 0.01 30.22 29.53
C ASP A 75 1.24 29.37 29.14
N PRO A 76 2.12 29.01 30.10
CA PRO A 76 3.36 28.31 29.82
C PRO A 76 3.12 26.94 29.18
N LYS A 77 1.99 26.29 29.50
CA LYS A 77 1.54 25.05 28.82
C LYS A 77 1.28 25.29 27.34
N VAL A 78 0.62 26.38 27.00
CA VAL A 78 0.31 26.74 25.60
C VAL A 78 1.59 27.11 24.86
N VAL A 79 2.53 27.80 25.51
CA VAL A 79 3.86 28.07 24.92
C VAL A 79 4.63 26.77 24.65
N ASN A 80 4.63 25.82 25.59
CA ASN A 80 5.28 24.52 25.38
C ASN A 80 4.63 23.74 24.22
N MET A 81 3.30 23.71 24.14
CA MET A 81 2.58 23.11 23.02
C MET A 81 2.94 23.79 21.69
N LEU A 82 2.96 25.13 21.65
CA LEU A 82 3.36 25.88 20.46
C LEU A 82 4.82 25.63 20.08
N GLN A 83 5.70 25.43 21.06
CA GLN A 83 7.10 25.11 20.82
C GLN A 83 7.28 23.72 20.21
N TYR A 84 6.53 22.72 20.71
CA TYR A 84 6.46 21.40 20.08
C TYR A 84 5.96 21.50 18.64
N LEU A 85 4.82 22.17 18.40
CA LEU A 85 4.31 22.36 17.04
C LEU A 85 5.26 23.14 16.14
N SER A 86 6.00 24.11 16.70
CA SER A 86 7.02 24.86 15.95
C SER A 86 8.17 23.96 15.49
N SER A 87 8.53 22.91 16.23
CA SER A 87 9.54 21.92 15.81
C SER A 87 9.12 21.09 14.59
N LEU A 88 7.80 20.92 14.37
CA LEU A 88 7.25 20.27 13.18
C LEU A 88 7.13 21.24 11.99
N SER A 89 7.47 22.52 12.16
CA SER A 89 7.45 23.50 11.06
C SER A 89 8.42 23.09 9.94
N PRO A 90 8.06 23.30 8.65
CA PRO A 90 8.93 22.98 7.50
C PRO A 90 10.33 23.62 7.55
N LYS A 91 10.51 24.69 8.35
CA LYS A 91 11.80 25.37 8.55
C LYS A 91 12.68 24.70 9.61
N ARG A 92 12.10 23.90 10.51
CA ARG A 92 12.78 23.25 11.63
C ARG A 92 12.94 21.74 11.45
N ILE A 93 12.12 21.11 10.60
CA ILE A 93 12.31 19.71 10.24
C ILE A 93 13.70 19.50 9.60
N PRO A 94 14.32 18.32 9.80
CA PRO A 94 15.61 18.03 9.20
C PRO A 94 15.57 18.17 7.66
N PRO A 95 16.68 18.62 7.03
CA PRO A 95 16.76 18.69 5.58
C PRO A 95 16.65 17.29 4.95
N PRO A 96 16.26 17.21 3.66
CA PRO A 96 16.15 15.93 2.96
C PRO A 96 17.49 15.20 2.94
N LEU A 97 17.41 13.87 3.12
CA LEU A 97 18.58 13.01 3.24
C LEU A 97 19.39 12.96 1.95
N ARG A 98 20.64 13.42 2.00
CA ARG A 98 21.59 13.33 0.89
C ARG A 98 22.38 12.03 0.99
N MET A 99 22.34 11.22 -0.06
CA MET A 99 23.04 9.93 -0.11
C MET A 99 24.12 9.94 -1.19
N ALA A 100 25.29 9.36 -0.88
CA ALA A 100 26.27 9.01 -1.90
C ALA A 100 25.74 7.87 -2.81
N ARG A 101 26.32 7.72 -4.01
CA ARG A 101 25.87 6.76 -5.04
C ARG A 101 25.68 5.33 -4.50
N ASN A 102 26.70 4.76 -3.84
CA ASN A 102 26.64 3.40 -3.33
C ASN A 102 25.55 3.21 -2.26
N ARG A 103 25.33 4.23 -1.41
CA ARG A 103 24.26 4.21 -0.40
C ARG A 103 22.89 4.29 -1.04
N HIS A 104 22.73 5.15 -2.05
CA HIS A 104 21.50 5.27 -2.82
C HIS A 104 21.15 3.96 -3.54
N LEU A 105 22.13 3.30 -4.17
CA LEU A 105 21.92 2.02 -4.85
C LEU A 105 21.50 0.92 -3.87
N ARG A 106 22.16 0.79 -2.71
CA ARG A 106 21.74 -0.17 -1.67
C ARG A 106 20.31 0.09 -1.21
N HIS A 107 19.97 1.35 -0.93
CA HIS A 107 18.63 1.74 -0.52
C HIS A 107 17.59 1.43 -1.62
N TRP A 108 17.92 1.71 -2.88
CA TRP A 108 17.06 1.43 -4.02
C TRP A 108 16.78 -0.07 -4.15
N THR A 109 17.80 -0.92 -4.03
CA THR A 109 17.63 -2.37 -4.10
C THR A 109 16.73 -2.89 -2.99
N ILE A 110 16.95 -2.45 -1.74
CA ILE A 110 16.10 -2.83 -0.60
C ILE A 110 14.65 -2.40 -0.84
N HIS A 111 14.45 -1.15 -1.29
CA HIS A 111 13.13 -0.63 -1.56
C HIS A 111 12.40 -1.42 -2.67
N ARG A 112 13.10 -1.77 -3.76
CA ARG A 112 12.52 -2.58 -4.84
C ARG A 112 12.20 -3.99 -4.37
N ALA A 113 13.11 -4.64 -3.64
CA ALA A 113 12.88 -5.96 -3.07
C ALA A 113 11.65 -5.97 -2.16
N TRP A 114 11.49 -4.94 -1.31
CA TRP A 114 10.32 -4.77 -0.46
C TRP A 114 9.01 -4.61 -1.24
N LEU A 115 9.01 -3.79 -2.31
CA LEU A 115 7.82 -3.65 -3.15
C LEU A 115 7.44 -4.95 -3.86
N THR A 116 8.43 -5.70 -4.37
CA THR A 116 8.20 -7.00 -4.98
C THR A 116 7.66 -8.00 -3.96
N PHE A 117 8.22 -8.03 -2.75
CA PHE A 117 7.74 -8.85 -1.65
C PHE A 117 6.27 -8.55 -1.31
N ARG A 118 5.92 -7.28 -1.09
CA ARG A 118 4.54 -6.87 -0.81
C ARG A 118 3.57 -7.20 -1.95
N ARG A 119 4.02 -7.14 -3.20
CA ARG A 119 3.21 -7.56 -4.36
C ARG A 119 2.91 -9.06 -4.25
N ARG A 120 3.93 -9.89 -4.02
CA ARG A 120 3.78 -11.34 -3.86
C ARG A 120 2.83 -11.70 -2.71
N GLU A 121 2.97 -11.04 -1.56
CA GLU A 121 2.05 -11.27 -0.42
C GLU A 121 0.60 -10.92 -0.75
N ARG A 122 0.38 -9.83 -1.50
CA ARG A 122 -0.97 -9.43 -1.93
C ARG A 122 -1.55 -10.43 -2.91
N GLU A 123 -0.79 -10.80 -3.94
CA GLU A 123 -1.21 -11.80 -4.95
C GLU A 123 -1.53 -13.14 -4.27
N ALA A 124 -0.72 -13.57 -3.31
CA ALA A 124 -0.99 -14.79 -2.54
C ALA A 124 -2.28 -14.69 -1.71
N ARG A 125 -2.53 -13.55 -1.06
CA ARG A 125 -3.77 -13.30 -0.30
C ARG A 125 -4.99 -13.31 -1.22
N GLU A 126 -4.91 -12.62 -2.36
CA GLU A 126 -5.98 -12.55 -3.35
C GLU A 126 -6.27 -13.93 -3.97
N ALA A 127 -5.24 -14.71 -4.27
CA ALA A 127 -5.38 -16.08 -4.75
C ALA A 127 -6.07 -16.99 -3.71
N ASN A 128 -5.71 -16.87 -2.43
CA ASN A 128 -6.35 -17.61 -1.35
C ASN A 128 -7.83 -17.21 -1.17
N LEU A 129 -8.14 -15.91 -1.23
CA LEU A 129 -9.53 -15.42 -1.19
C LEU A 129 -10.33 -15.92 -2.39
N MET A 130 -9.74 -15.92 -3.59
CA MET A 130 -10.38 -16.46 -4.79
C MET A 130 -10.65 -17.96 -4.66
N ARG A 131 -9.71 -18.73 -4.11
CA ARG A 131 -9.89 -20.17 -3.85
C ARG A 131 -11.02 -20.42 -2.85
N GLN A 132 -11.08 -19.67 -1.76
CA GLN A 132 -12.16 -19.76 -0.77
C GLN A 132 -13.51 -19.42 -1.41
N HIS A 133 -13.56 -18.34 -2.20
CA HIS A 133 -14.78 -17.94 -2.91
C HIS A 133 -15.25 -19.02 -3.90
N GLN A 134 -14.34 -19.59 -4.70
CA GLN A 134 -14.65 -20.70 -5.60
C GLN A 134 -15.18 -21.92 -4.85
N SER A 135 -14.56 -22.26 -3.71
CA SER A 135 -15.01 -23.36 -2.85
C SER A 135 -16.42 -23.12 -2.30
N ILE A 136 -16.72 -21.90 -1.85
CA ILE A 136 -18.05 -21.52 -1.36
C ILE A 136 -19.06 -21.57 -2.51
N SER A 137 -18.72 -21.03 -3.67
CA SER A 137 -19.59 -21.06 -4.86
C SER A 137 -19.93 -22.49 -5.27
N ALA A 138 -18.94 -23.38 -5.35
CA ALA A 138 -19.17 -24.78 -5.68
C ALA A 138 -20.06 -25.49 -4.64
N ALA A 139 -19.84 -25.24 -3.35
CA ALA A 139 -20.68 -25.79 -2.29
C ALA A 139 -22.13 -25.26 -2.35
N CYS A 140 -22.32 -23.97 -2.65
CA CYS A 140 -23.63 -23.37 -2.82
C CYS A 140 -24.36 -23.92 -4.05
N GLU A 141 -23.67 -24.12 -5.17
CA GLU A 141 -24.25 -24.77 -6.36
C GLU A 141 -24.66 -26.21 -6.06
N ALA A 142 -23.84 -26.97 -5.33
CA ALA A 142 -24.23 -28.31 -4.88
C ALA A 142 -25.50 -28.26 -4.01
N LEU A 143 -25.58 -27.36 -3.03
CA LEU A 143 -26.77 -27.18 -2.18
C LEU A 143 -28.02 -26.74 -2.95
N ARG A 144 -27.84 -26.05 -4.08
CA ARG A 144 -28.95 -25.61 -4.93
C ARG A 144 -29.59 -26.80 -5.65
N LEU A 145 -28.77 -27.77 -6.07
CA LEU A 145 -29.19 -28.97 -6.80
C LEU A 145 -29.57 -30.13 -5.87
N THR A 146 -29.23 -30.07 -4.59
CA THR A 146 -29.59 -31.12 -3.63
C THR A 146 -31.08 -31.06 -3.28
N THR A 147 -31.74 -32.22 -3.29
CA THR A 147 -33.03 -32.41 -2.65
C THR A 147 -32.85 -32.35 -1.12
N GLY A 148 -33.72 -31.61 -0.44
CA GLY A 148 -33.59 -31.41 1.01
C GLY A 148 -33.83 -32.70 1.78
N PRO A 149 -33.31 -32.83 3.01
CA PRO A 149 -33.63 -33.98 3.86
C PRO A 149 -35.14 -34.04 4.14
N GLY A 150 -35.74 -35.21 3.94
CA GLY A 150 -37.18 -35.44 4.13
C GLY A 150 -38.03 -35.10 2.91
N SER A 151 -39.16 -34.41 3.12
CA SER A 151 -40.14 -34.05 2.07
C SER A 151 -39.94 -32.63 1.53
N ARG A 152 -38.72 -32.08 1.63
CA ARG A 152 -38.44 -30.69 1.25
C ARG A 152 -37.97 -30.60 -0.20
N ASP A 153 -38.48 -29.59 -0.90
CA ASP A 153 -38.15 -29.35 -2.31
C ASP A 153 -36.65 -29.08 -2.53
N GLU A 154 -36.22 -29.29 -3.77
CA GLU A 154 -34.88 -28.95 -4.25
C GLU A 154 -34.54 -27.48 -3.96
N GLY A 155 -33.29 -27.25 -3.55
CA GLY A 155 -32.77 -25.91 -3.25
C GLY A 155 -33.35 -25.25 -1.99
N TYR A 156 -34.15 -25.95 -1.18
CA TYR A 156 -34.61 -25.43 0.11
C TYR A 156 -33.44 -24.99 1.00
N LEU A 157 -32.41 -25.84 1.14
CA LEU A 157 -31.23 -25.56 1.97
C LEU A 157 -30.44 -24.34 1.45
N TYR A 158 -30.34 -24.20 0.13
CA TYR A 158 -29.71 -23.04 -0.49
C TYR A 158 -30.44 -21.74 -0.15
N ARG A 159 -31.79 -21.72 -0.23
CA ARG A 159 -32.59 -20.53 0.14
C ARG A 159 -32.37 -20.12 1.60
N VAL A 160 -32.36 -21.10 2.52
CA VAL A 160 -32.09 -20.86 3.95
C VAL A 160 -30.66 -20.35 4.17
N ALA A 161 -29.66 -20.95 3.53
CA ALA A 161 -28.26 -20.54 3.68
C ALA A 161 -27.97 -19.13 3.13
N MET A 162 -28.76 -18.65 2.16
CA MET A 162 -28.63 -17.31 1.59
C MET A 162 -29.26 -16.21 2.45
N GLU A 163 -30.06 -16.55 3.47
CA GLU A 163 -30.62 -15.56 4.38
C GLU A 163 -29.50 -14.80 5.13
N LYS A 164 -29.61 -13.46 5.19
CA LYS A 164 -28.62 -12.59 5.87
C LYS A 164 -29.12 -12.10 7.23
N LYS A 165 -29.94 -12.90 7.92
CA LYS A 165 -30.48 -12.56 9.24
C LYS A 165 -29.35 -12.38 10.24
N GLY A 166 -29.35 -11.26 10.97
CA GLY A 166 -28.35 -10.96 12.01
C GLY A 166 -26.95 -10.54 11.51
N VAL A 167 -26.65 -10.63 10.20
CA VAL A 167 -25.31 -10.36 9.66
C VAL A 167 -24.94 -8.87 9.73
N TYR A 168 -25.89 -7.99 9.44
CA TYR A 168 -25.67 -6.53 9.39
C TYR A 168 -26.01 -5.80 10.71
N GLY A 169 -26.35 -6.53 11.77
CA GLY A 169 -26.70 -5.97 13.08
C GLY A 169 -25.50 -5.75 13.99
N LEU A 170 -25.75 -5.14 15.16
CA LEU A 170 -24.76 -4.93 16.22
C LEU A 170 -24.13 -6.24 16.74
N GLY A 171 -24.85 -7.36 16.63
CA GLY A 171 -24.40 -8.69 17.05
C GLY A 171 -23.90 -9.60 15.93
N GLY A 172 -23.52 -9.07 14.77
CA GLY A 172 -23.11 -9.89 13.61
C GLY A 172 -21.78 -10.63 13.80
N ILE A 173 -20.83 -10.01 14.51
CA ILE A 173 -19.54 -10.62 14.87
C ILE A 173 -19.37 -10.56 16.39
N PRO A 174 -19.20 -11.70 17.08
CA PRO A 174 -18.94 -11.72 18.52
C PRO A 174 -17.69 -10.92 18.89
N ILE A 175 -17.79 -10.04 19.90
CA ILE A 175 -16.69 -9.14 20.30
C ILE A 175 -15.49 -9.92 20.86
N GLU A 176 -15.71 -11.11 21.40
CA GLU A 176 -14.67 -11.99 21.89
C GLU A 176 -13.77 -12.51 20.75
N TYR A 177 -14.31 -12.67 19.54
CA TYR A 177 -13.56 -13.12 18.37
C TYR A 177 -12.88 -11.97 17.62
N ALA A 178 -13.42 -10.74 17.70
CA ALA A 178 -12.85 -9.57 17.03
C ALA A 178 -11.55 -9.02 17.68
N ARG A 179 -10.89 -9.81 18.53
CA ARG A 179 -9.65 -9.44 19.22
C ARG A 179 -8.49 -9.38 18.22
N ALA A 180 -7.72 -8.30 18.28
CA ALA A 180 -6.51 -8.15 17.47
C ALA A 180 -5.37 -9.05 17.99
N GLN A 181 -4.49 -9.47 17.09
CA GLN A 181 -3.28 -10.22 17.43
C GLN A 181 -2.31 -9.33 18.22
N THR A 182 -1.75 -9.87 19.31
CA THR A 182 -0.72 -9.22 20.14
C THR A 182 0.67 -9.76 19.82
N ASP A 183 1.71 -8.95 20.07
CA ASP A 183 3.11 -9.36 19.80
C ASP A 183 3.57 -10.51 20.71
N THR A 184 3.13 -10.50 21.98
CA THR A 184 3.37 -11.60 22.94
C THR A 184 2.03 -12.11 23.48
N PRO A 185 1.92 -13.41 23.82
CA PRO A 185 0.70 -13.95 24.38
C PRO A 185 0.44 -13.38 25.78
N ALA A 186 -0.82 -13.42 26.21
CA ALA A 186 -1.19 -13.10 27.59
C ALA A 186 -0.67 -14.18 28.56
N ARG A 187 -0.69 -13.87 29.87
CA ARG A 187 -0.33 -14.82 30.94
C ARG A 187 -1.13 -16.12 30.85
N GLU A 188 -2.40 -15.99 30.48
CA GLU A 188 -3.28 -17.10 30.13
C GLU A 188 -3.70 -16.92 28.66
N PRO A 189 -3.13 -17.70 27.72
CA PRO A 189 -3.37 -17.50 26.29
C PRO A 189 -4.77 -17.97 25.85
N TRP A 190 -5.34 -18.95 26.55
CA TRP A 190 -6.64 -19.52 26.24
C TRP A 190 -7.34 -19.97 27.53
N ASN A 191 -8.62 -19.58 27.67
CA ASN A 191 -9.43 -19.97 28.82
C ASN A 191 -10.07 -21.35 28.57
N HIS A 192 -9.52 -22.39 29.21
CA HIS A 192 -10.04 -23.75 29.14
C HIS A 192 -11.26 -23.98 30.05
N GLU A 193 -11.53 -23.08 31.00
CA GLU A 193 -12.61 -23.19 31.98
C GLU A 193 -13.92 -22.52 31.51
N TRP A 194 -13.99 -22.09 30.26
CA TRP A 194 -15.18 -21.45 29.70
C TRP A 194 -16.43 -22.35 29.83
N LYS A 195 -17.52 -21.76 30.34
CA LYS A 195 -18.84 -22.42 30.52
C LYS A 195 -19.90 -21.65 29.73
N ARG A 196 -20.88 -22.38 29.20
CA ARG A 196 -21.99 -21.88 28.38
C ARG A 196 -23.09 -21.25 29.23
#